data_AF-A0A8D0D1R8-F1
#
_entry.id   AF-A0A8D0D1R8-F1
#
_cell.length_a   1.000
_cell.length_b   1.000
_cell.length_c   1.000
_cell.angle_alpha   90.00
_cell.angle_beta   90.00
_cell.angle_gamma   90.00
#
_symmetry.space_group_name_H-M   'P 1'
#
loop_
_entity.id
_entity.type
_entity.pdbx_description
1 polymer ?
#
loop_
_entity_poly.entity_id
_entity_poly.type
_entity_poly.pdbx_seq_one_letter_code
_entity_poly.pdbx_strand_id
1 'polypeptide(L)'
;GKGRVRPEWTLLFWTSLAVVVPVIITLWCSAQRSKRKTHMKDFFRKSKHGWHYTDLFNKPTYCCVCNQHILQGAFCDCCGVCADEQCLRRADRSLQCKEIMAPCSPDGAMEHRWVRGNVPLASYCAVCKQQCGTQPKLCDFRCVWCQTTVHDDCMDSLTDGDQCELGEFHNLIIPPHYLYRVNKLRRRQPEEYSKLASSCGSGWTPVLVLANTRSGNNMGKVLLGEFRTVLNPVQVFDLSELTPSKALQLCTLLPPGSVRVLVCGGDGTVGWVLDAIDTMKLKGQDQFMPRVTILPLGTGNDLSNTLGWGAGYAGEIPVEQVLRNILDAEVVKMDRWKVQVASKGLYFRKPKVLSMNNYFSVGPDALMALNFHAHREKTPSFFSSRIINKTVYFLYGTKDCLVQECKDLDKRIELELDGERVALPSLEGIIVCNIGYWGGGCRLWEGMGDEPCPPTRLDDGLLEVVGVFGSFHCAQIQVKLANPVRLGQAHTVRTLLKL
;
A
#
# COMPACT_ATOMS: atom_id res chain seq x y z
N GLY A 1 60.06 -50.88 1.47
CA GLY A 1 59.60 -49.48 1.55
C GLY A 1 58.64 -49.18 0.41
N LYS A 2 57.63 -48.33 0.69
CA LYS A 2 56.60 -47.74 -0.18
C LYS A 2 55.39 -48.61 -0.59
N GLY A 3 54.20 -48.12 -0.23
CA GLY A 3 53.09 -48.03 -1.20
C GLY A 3 51.71 -48.53 -0.78
N ARG A 4 51.03 -47.90 0.21
CA ARG A 4 49.54 -47.92 0.30
C ARG A 4 49.00 -46.83 1.25
N VAL A 5 49.08 -45.57 0.82
CA VAL A 5 48.40 -44.42 1.48
C VAL A 5 47.85 -43.48 0.40
N ARG A 6 46.90 -43.94 -0.41
CA ARG A 6 46.32 -43.13 -1.52
C ARG A 6 44.79 -43.09 -1.67
N PRO A 7 43.94 -43.98 -1.12
CA PRO A 7 42.51 -43.90 -1.41
C PRO A 7 41.75 -42.82 -0.60
N GLU A 8 42.05 -42.64 0.69
CA GLU A 8 41.32 -41.71 1.57
C GLU A 8 41.58 -40.23 1.25
N TRP A 9 42.83 -39.87 0.96
CA TRP A 9 43.19 -38.52 0.54
C TRP A 9 42.53 -38.11 -0.78
N THR A 10 42.31 -39.08 -1.67
CA THR A 10 41.62 -38.85 -2.95
C THR A 10 40.14 -38.60 -2.71
N LEU A 11 39.50 -39.36 -1.82
CA LEU A 11 38.09 -39.17 -1.46
C LEU A 11 37.85 -37.81 -0.77
N LEU A 12 38.66 -37.45 0.23
CA LEU A 12 38.59 -36.16 0.93
C LEU A 12 38.83 -34.97 0.00
N PHE A 13 39.72 -35.13 -0.98
CA PHE A 13 39.97 -34.10 -1.99
C PHE A 13 38.75 -33.89 -2.89
N TRP A 14 38.15 -34.97 -3.42
CA TRP A 14 36.98 -34.87 -4.29
C TRP A 14 35.72 -34.39 -3.55
N THR A 15 35.51 -34.81 -2.29
CA THR A 15 34.38 -34.32 -1.47
C THR A 15 34.55 -32.85 -1.09
N SER A 16 35.78 -32.43 -0.73
CA SER A 16 36.08 -31.02 -0.49
C SER A 16 35.87 -30.18 -1.76
N LEU A 17 36.33 -30.65 -2.92
CA LEU A 17 36.11 -29.97 -4.19
C LEU A 17 34.61 -29.87 -4.55
N ALA A 18 33.84 -30.93 -4.32
CA ALA A 18 32.40 -30.98 -4.59
C ALA A 18 31.58 -30.02 -3.70
N VAL A 19 32.10 -29.60 -2.55
CA VAL A 19 31.44 -28.62 -1.67
C VAL A 19 32.00 -27.21 -1.91
N VAL A 20 33.33 -27.07 -1.96
CA VAL A 20 34.01 -25.78 -2.06
C VAL A 20 33.79 -25.12 -3.42
N VAL A 21 33.82 -25.88 -4.52
CA VAL A 21 33.63 -25.31 -5.87
C VAL A 21 32.23 -24.71 -6.04
N PRO A 22 31.12 -25.39 -5.71
CA PRO A 22 29.79 -24.78 -5.76
C PRO A 22 29.67 -23.56 -4.84
N VAL A 23 30.25 -23.59 -3.64
CA VAL A 23 30.23 -22.44 -2.71
C VAL A 23 30.96 -21.24 -3.31
N ILE A 24 32.16 -21.45 -3.88
CA ILE A 24 32.92 -20.38 -4.54
C ILE A 24 32.15 -19.85 -5.76
N ILE A 25 31.56 -20.72 -6.59
CA ILE A 25 30.73 -20.31 -7.73
C ILE A 25 29.53 -19.49 -7.25
N THR A 26 28.86 -19.92 -6.19
CA THR A 26 27.67 -19.23 -5.64
C THR A 26 28.05 -17.86 -5.08
N LEU A 27 29.16 -17.77 -4.34
CA LEU A 27 29.69 -16.50 -3.82
C LEU A 27 30.15 -15.58 -4.96
N TRP A 28 30.80 -16.11 -5.99
CA TRP A 28 31.20 -15.36 -7.17
C TRP A 28 29.98 -14.83 -7.93
N CYS A 29 28.99 -15.68 -8.22
CA CYS A 29 27.74 -15.28 -8.85
C CYS A 29 26.99 -14.23 -8.01
N SER A 30 26.96 -14.39 -6.69
CA SER A 30 26.37 -13.40 -5.77
C SER A 30 27.10 -12.06 -5.83
N ALA A 31 28.43 -12.06 -5.77
CA ALA A 31 29.25 -10.86 -5.86
C ALA A 31 29.09 -10.16 -7.23
N GLN A 32 29.04 -10.93 -8.32
CA GLN A 32 28.85 -10.41 -9.66
C GLN A 32 27.43 -9.84 -9.85
N ARG A 33 26.39 -10.50 -9.34
CA ARG A 33 25.01 -9.97 -9.28
C ARG A 33 24.94 -8.68 -8.47
N SER A 34 25.63 -8.61 -7.33
CA SER A 34 25.69 -7.42 -6.48
C SER A 34 26.34 -6.23 -7.22
N LYS A 35 27.49 -6.45 -7.85
CA LYS A 35 28.17 -5.43 -8.67
C LYS A 35 27.30 -4.94 -9.83
N ARG A 36 26.65 -5.85 -10.56
CA ARG A 36 25.69 -5.50 -11.63
C ARG A 36 24.54 -4.66 -11.10
N LYS A 37 23.90 -5.06 -9.99
CA LYS A 37 22.80 -4.31 -9.37
C LYS A 37 23.20 -2.88 -9.01
N THR A 38 24.40 -2.66 -8.48
CA THR A 38 24.86 -1.31 -8.12
C THR A 38 25.07 -0.45 -9.36
N HIS A 39 25.77 -0.95 -10.38
CA HIS A 39 26.01 -0.22 -11.62
C HIS A 39 24.70 0.12 -12.37
N MET A 40 23.73 -0.79 -12.36
CA MET A 40 22.43 -0.58 -13.00
C MET A 40 21.56 0.45 -12.25
N LYS A 41 21.61 0.48 -10.92
CA LYS A 41 20.87 1.47 -10.12
C LYS A 41 21.21 2.91 -10.48
N ASP A 42 22.50 3.21 -10.69
CA ASP A 42 22.93 4.58 -11.04
C ASP A 42 22.43 5.00 -12.42
N PHE A 43 22.42 4.07 -13.38
CA PHE A 43 21.84 4.28 -14.70
C PHE A 43 20.33 4.51 -14.62
N PHE A 44 19.60 3.67 -13.88
CA PHE A 44 18.14 3.76 -13.74
C PHE A 44 17.69 5.07 -13.10
N ARG A 45 18.45 5.63 -12.16
CA ARG A 45 18.11 6.91 -11.52
C ARG A 45 18.09 8.10 -12.49
N LYS A 46 18.79 8.01 -13.62
CA LYS A 46 18.89 9.10 -14.62
C LYS A 46 18.04 8.82 -15.86
N SER A 47 17.43 7.65 -15.94
CA SER A 47 16.65 7.21 -17.10
C SER A 47 15.27 7.89 -17.14
N LYS A 48 14.74 8.07 -18.36
CA LYS A 48 13.33 8.46 -18.58
C LYS A 48 12.34 7.29 -18.41
N HIS A 49 12.86 6.07 -18.32
CA HIS A 49 12.11 4.84 -18.11
C HIS A 49 12.23 4.40 -16.65
N GLY A 50 11.15 3.84 -16.10
CA GLY A 50 11.15 3.19 -14.79
C GLY A 50 11.73 1.78 -14.88
N TRP A 51 13.01 1.65 -15.24
CA TRP A 51 13.62 0.34 -15.47
C TRP A 51 13.74 -0.51 -14.19
N HIS A 52 13.31 -1.75 -14.30
CA HIS A 52 13.49 -2.81 -13.32
C HIS A 52 14.20 -4.01 -13.96
N TYR A 53 15.22 -4.54 -13.30
CA TYR A 53 15.96 -5.71 -13.79
C TYR A 53 15.41 -6.99 -13.18
N THR A 54 15.21 -8.02 -14.01
CA THR A 54 14.86 -9.38 -13.58
C THR A 54 15.88 -10.40 -14.08
N ASP A 55 16.24 -11.32 -13.19
CA ASP A 55 17.11 -12.45 -13.51
C ASP A 55 16.37 -13.53 -14.33
N LEU A 56 15.03 -13.55 -14.27
CA LEU A 56 14.19 -14.47 -15.04
C LEU A 56 12.81 -13.86 -15.29
N PHE A 57 12.42 -13.73 -16.55
CA PHE A 57 11.03 -13.43 -16.90
C PHE A 57 10.15 -14.66 -16.67
N ASN A 58 8.98 -14.45 -16.06
CA ASN A 58 8.00 -15.51 -15.77
C ASN A 58 7.13 -15.88 -16.97
N LYS A 59 7.30 -15.20 -18.11
CA LYS A 59 6.58 -15.42 -19.36
C LYS A 59 7.52 -15.25 -20.56
N PRO A 60 7.21 -15.84 -21.73
CA PRO A 60 7.96 -15.57 -22.96
C PRO A 60 8.05 -14.07 -23.22
N THR A 61 9.29 -13.56 -23.25
CA THR A 61 9.57 -12.12 -23.34
C THR A 61 10.60 -11.88 -24.41
N TYR A 62 10.42 -10.81 -25.18
CA TYR A 62 11.28 -10.45 -26.30
C TYR A 62 11.85 -9.04 -26.10
N CYS A 63 13.10 -8.85 -26.47
CA CYS A 63 13.73 -7.54 -26.43
C CYS A 63 13.07 -6.62 -27.48
N CYS A 64 12.55 -5.47 -27.06
CA CYS A 64 11.90 -4.47 -27.92
C CYS A 64 12.86 -3.77 -28.91
N VAL A 65 14.14 -4.18 -28.91
CA VAL A 65 15.21 -3.52 -29.65
C VAL A 65 15.86 -4.45 -30.66
N CYS A 66 16.19 -5.69 -30.28
CA CYS A 66 16.78 -6.69 -31.17
C CYS A 66 15.79 -7.79 -31.58
N ASN A 67 14.56 -7.76 -31.04
CA ASN A 67 13.47 -8.71 -31.27
C ASN A 67 13.77 -10.16 -30.86
N GLN A 68 14.92 -10.41 -30.20
CA GLN A 68 15.31 -11.73 -29.72
C GLN A 68 14.56 -12.09 -28.44
N HIS A 69 14.32 -13.39 -28.26
CA HIS A 69 13.79 -13.93 -27.01
C HIS A 69 14.80 -13.73 -25.88
N ILE A 70 14.34 -13.23 -24.73
CA ILE A 70 15.18 -12.93 -23.57
C ILE A 70 14.65 -13.65 -22.34
N LEU A 71 15.54 -14.34 -21.63
CA LEU A 71 15.24 -14.96 -20.33
C LEU A 71 15.52 -14.01 -19.17
N GLN A 72 16.56 -13.18 -19.31
CA GLN A 72 17.00 -12.20 -18.32
C GLN A 72 17.16 -10.83 -18.98
N GLY A 73 16.88 -9.76 -18.25
CA GLY A 73 16.94 -8.40 -18.79
C GLY A 73 16.24 -7.39 -17.89
N ALA A 74 15.92 -6.24 -18.46
CA ALA A 74 15.15 -5.21 -17.78
C ALA A 74 13.83 -4.93 -18.49
N PHE A 75 12.83 -4.50 -17.72
CA PHE A 75 11.55 -4.00 -18.22
C PHE A 75 11.23 -2.65 -17.58
N CYS A 76 10.43 -1.82 -18.26
CA CYS A 76 10.00 -0.53 -17.74
C CYS A 76 8.61 -0.65 -17.08
N ASP A 77 8.51 -0.27 -15.82
CA ASP A 77 7.26 -0.29 -15.03
C ASP A 77 6.17 0.66 -15.58
N CYS A 78 6.54 1.61 -16.44
CA CYS A 78 5.60 2.61 -16.98
C CYS A 78 5.05 2.21 -18.35
N CYS A 79 5.91 1.76 -19.28
CA CYS A 79 5.51 1.48 -20.66
C CYS A 79 5.58 -0.01 -21.03
N GLY A 80 6.15 -0.87 -20.17
CA GLY A 80 6.30 -2.30 -20.43
C GLY A 80 7.35 -2.67 -21.48
N VAL A 81 8.16 -1.71 -21.94
CA VAL A 81 9.29 -2.01 -22.84
C VAL A 81 10.25 -2.96 -22.13
N CYS A 82 10.68 -4.02 -22.82
CA CYS A 82 11.68 -4.97 -22.33
C CYS A 82 12.96 -4.89 -23.16
N ALA A 83 14.11 -5.03 -22.52
CA ALA A 83 15.41 -5.06 -23.18
C ALA A 83 16.39 -6.01 -22.48
N ASP A 84 17.21 -6.71 -23.26
CA ASP A 84 18.38 -7.40 -22.71
C ASP A 84 19.44 -6.40 -22.20
N GLU A 85 20.42 -6.91 -21.46
CA GLU A 85 21.49 -6.10 -20.85
C GLU A 85 22.30 -5.29 -21.89
N GLN A 86 22.49 -5.81 -23.10
CA GLN A 86 23.27 -5.15 -24.16
C GLN A 86 22.44 -4.05 -24.86
N CYS A 87 21.15 -4.31 -25.06
CA CYS A 87 20.21 -3.40 -25.71
C CYS A 87 19.67 -2.31 -24.78
N LEU A 88 19.81 -2.44 -23.45
CA LEU A 88 19.21 -1.55 -22.46
C LEU A 88 19.50 -0.05 -22.69
N ARG A 89 20.76 0.31 -22.95
CA ARG A 89 21.15 1.71 -23.25
C ARG A 89 20.63 2.21 -24.59
N ARG A 90 20.40 1.30 -25.54
CA ARG A 90 19.78 1.63 -26.84
C ARG A 90 18.29 1.85 -26.64
N ALA A 91 17.61 0.93 -25.96
CA ALA A 91 16.20 1.02 -25.59
C ALA A 91 15.88 2.35 -24.89
N ASP A 92 16.68 2.70 -23.87
CA ASP A 92 16.49 3.93 -23.10
C ASP A 92 16.55 5.20 -23.96
N ARG A 93 17.42 5.23 -24.97
CA ARG A 93 17.57 6.40 -25.85
C ARG A 93 16.54 6.42 -26.97
N SER A 94 16.34 5.29 -27.65
CA SER A 94 15.56 5.23 -28.88
C SER A 94 14.05 5.06 -28.65
N LEU A 95 13.65 4.39 -27.56
CA LEU A 95 12.24 4.12 -27.28
C LEU A 95 11.68 5.19 -26.34
N GLN A 96 10.47 5.65 -26.65
CA GLN A 96 9.75 6.60 -25.79
C GLN A 96 9.10 5.87 -24.62
N CYS A 97 9.09 6.54 -23.47
CA CYS A 97 8.40 6.08 -22.27
C CYS A 97 7.02 6.75 -22.18
N LYS A 98 6.23 6.35 -21.18
CA LYS A 98 4.97 6.98 -20.80
C LYS A 98 5.23 8.42 -20.31
N GLU A 99 4.71 9.41 -21.04
CA GLU A 99 4.97 10.83 -20.79
C GLU A 99 4.16 11.34 -19.60
N ILE A 100 4.81 12.01 -18.64
CA ILE A 100 4.07 12.60 -17.51
C ILE A 100 3.25 13.82 -17.95
N MET A 101 3.79 14.60 -18.89
CA MET A 101 3.17 15.80 -19.46
C MET A 101 3.38 15.82 -20.97
N ALA A 102 2.32 16.09 -21.73
CA ALA A 102 2.37 16.19 -23.18
C ALA A 102 1.28 17.15 -23.68
N PRO A 103 1.50 17.95 -24.73
CA PRO A 103 0.43 18.74 -25.34
C PRO A 103 -0.66 17.84 -25.95
N CYS A 104 -1.89 18.34 -26.03
CA CYS A 104 -2.89 17.75 -26.94
C CYS A 104 -2.61 18.17 -28.39
N SER A 105 -3.18 17.42 -29.33
CA SER A 105 -3.36 17.88 -30.71
C SER A 105 -4.19 19.18 -30.76
N PRO A 106 -4.13 19.95 -31.86
CA PRO A 106 -4.93 21.16 -32.05
C PRO A 106 -6.44 20.94 -31.84
N ASP A 107 -6.92 19.74 -32.19
CA ASP A 107 -8.33 19.34 -32.06
C ASP A 107 -8.69 18.88 -30.64
N GLY A 108 -7.74 18.95 -29.70
CA GLY A 108 -7.92 18.56 -28.30
C GLY A 108 -7.76 17.07 -28.02
N ALA A 109 -7.67 16.25 -29.07
CA ALA A 109 -7.50 14.80 -28.95
C ALA A 109 -6.10 14.40 -28.47
N MET A 110 -6.03 13.31 -27.71
CA MET A 110 -4.79 12.65 -27.33
C MET A 110 -4.52 11.50 -28.28
N GLU A 111 -3.30 11.37 -28.80
CA GLU A 111 -2.93 10.24 -29.66
C GLU A 111 -2.58 8.98 -28.85
N HIS A 112 -2.83 7.81 -29.43
CA HIS A 112 -2.35 6.56 -28.87
C HIS A 112 -0.82 6.52 -28.82
N ARG A 113 -0.29 6.02 -27.71
CA ARG A 113 1.14 5.75 -27.56
C ARG A 113 1.39 4.25 -27.58
N TRP A 114 1.66 3.72 -28.76
CA TRP A 114 1.86 2.30 -29.01
C TRP A 114 3.25 1.80 -28.60
N VAL A 115 3.28 0.65 -27.94
CA VAL A 115 4.49 -0.16 -27.70
C VAL A 115 4.27 -1.52 -28.33
N ARG A 116 5.27 -1.98 -29.11
CA ARG A 116 5.21 -3.26 -29.82
C ARG A 116 5.69 -4.41 -28.95
N GLY A 117 4.94 -5.51 -28.94
CA GLY A 117 5.29 -6.77 -28.30
C GLY A 117 5.13 -6.80 -26.78
N ASN A 118 5.38 -7.98 -26.22
CA ASN A 118 5.25 -8.29 -24.79
C ASN A 118 3.88 -7.92 -24.20
N VAL A 119 2.83 -8.01 -25.02
CA VAL A 119 1.46 -7.70 -24.60
C VAL A 119 1.05 -8.57 -23.39
N PRO A 120 0.20 -8.06 -22.49
CA PRO A 120 -0.31 -8.83 -21.36
C PRO A 120 -0.98 -10.13 -21.82
N LEU A 121 -0.91 -11.16 -20.97
CA LEU A 121 -1.61 -12.42 -21.24
C LEU A 121 -3.13 -12.17 -21.31
N ALA A 122 -3.83 -12.97 -22.11
CA ALA A 122 -5.27 -12.81 -22.35
C ALA A 122 -5.69 -11.43 -22.90
N SER A 123 -4.80 -10.75 -23.63
CA SER A 123 -5.16 -9.55 -24.40
C SER A 123 -5.87 -9.94 -25.71
N TYR A 124 -6.83 -9.13 -26.15
CA TYR A 124 -7.59 -9.35 -27.39
C TYR A 124 -7.52 -8.14 -28.31
N CYS A 125 -7.41 -8.39 -29.61
CA CYS A 125 -7.33 -7.33 -30.59
C CYS A 125 -8.61 -6.50 -30.61
N ALA A 126 -8.46 -5.17 -30.57
CA ALA A 126 -9.59 -4.25 -30.63
C ALA A 126 -10.42 -4.39 -31.92
N VAL A 127 -9.79 -4.79 -33.02
CA VAL A 127 -10.40 -4.90 -34.36
C VAL A 127 -11.05 -6.28 -34.54
N CYS A 128 -10.27 -7.36 -34.59
CA CYS A 128 -10.78 -8.69 -34.95
C CYS A 128 -11.28 -9.52 -33.74
N LYS A 129 -11.10 -9.02 -32.51
CA LYS A 129 -11.46 -9.69 -31.24
C LYS A 129 -10.76 -11.03 -30.98
N GLN A 130 -9.70 -11.36 -31.72
CA GLN A 130 -8.88 -12.55 -31.49
C GLN A 130 -7.71 -12.25 -30.52
N GLN A 131 -7.17 -13.29 -29.89
CA GLN A 131 -6.10 -13.15 -28.89
C GLN A 131 -4.80 -12.57 -29.48
N CYS A 132 -4.20 -11.59 -28.80
CA CYS A 132 -2.90 -11.00 -29.12
C CYS A 132 -1.74 -11.71 -28.39
N GLY A 133 -0.51 -11.54 -28.88
CA GLY A 133 0.72 -12.03 -28.27
C GLY A 133 0.91 -13.54 -28.39
N THR A 134 0.23 -14.18 -29.33
CA THR A 134 0.25 -15.64 -29.51
C THR A 134 1.45 -16.13 -30.30
N GLN A 135 2.10 -15.27 -31.09
CA GLN A 135 3.23 -15.65 -31.92
C GLN A 135 4.53 -15.65 -31.10
N PRO A 136 5.47 -16.58 -31.36
CA PRO A 136 6.74 -16.68 -30.63
C PRO A 136 7.77 -15.63 -31.10
N LYS A 137 7.34 -14.37 -31.23
CA LYS A 137 8.18 -13.22 -31.61
C LYS A 137 7.61 -11.93 -31.00
N LEU A 138 8.38 -10.86 -31.08
CA LEU A 138 7.88 -9.51 -30.80
C LEU A 138 6.86 -9.11 -31.88
N CYS A 139 5.57 -9.17 -31.53
CA CYS A 139 4.42 -8.88 -32.39
C CYS A 139 3.31 -8.17 -31.61
N ASP A 140 2.38 -7.58 -32.34
CA ASP A 140 1.23 -6.85 -31.84
C ASP A 140 1.61 -5.58 -31.06
N PHE A 141 0.62 -4.72 -30.84
CA PHE A 141 0.81 -3.42 -30.21
C PHE A 141 -0.09 -3.28 -28.99
N ARG A 142 0.38 -2.53 -27.99
CA ARG A 142 -0.40 -2.08 -26.84
C ARG A 142 -0.25 -0.58 -26.65
N CYS A 143 -1.34 0.14 -26.47
CA CYS A 143 -1.27 1.54 -26.07
C CYS A 143 -0.99 1.65 -24.57
N VAL A 144 0.03 2.43 -24.16
CA VAL A 144 0.45 2.54 -22.75
C VAL A 144 -0.51 3.34 -21.86
N TRP A 145 -1.48 4.01 -22.46
CA TRP A 145 -2.52 4.78 -21.76
C TRP A 145 -3.80 3.97 -21.64
N CYS A 146 -4.51 3.76 -22.75
CA CYS A 146 -5.79 3.06 -22.75
C CYS A 146 -5.70 1.54 -22.66
N GLN A 147 -4.50 0.96 -22.67
CA GLN A 147 -4.24 -0.49 -22.64
C GLN A 147 -4.79 -1.31 -23.83
N THR A 148 -5.45 -0.67 -24.79
CA THR A 148 -5.93 -1.31 -26.02
C THR A 148 -4.80 -2.06 -26.72
N THR A 149 -5.09 -3.28 -27.19
CA THR A 149 -4.17 -4.10 -27.96
C THR A 149 -4.66 -4.33 -29.38
N VAL A 150 -3.74 -4.40 -30.35
CA VAL A 150 -4.04 -4.56 -31.78
C VAL A 150 -2.99 -5.44 -32.45
N HIS A 151 -3.40 -6.36 -33.33
CA HIS A 151 -2.47 -7.16 -34.11
C HIS A 151 -1.68 -6.32 -35.11
N ASP A 152 -0.48 -6.77 -35.51
CA ASP A 152 0.29 -6.10 -36.57
C ASP A 152 -0.56 -5.87 -37.83
N ASP A 153 -1.28 -6.89 -38.29
CA ASP A 153 -2.08 -6.84 -39.53
C ASP A 153 -3.41 -6.07 -39.38
N CYS A 154 -3.83 -5.79 -38.14
CA CYS A 154 -5.07 -5.07 -37.85
C CYS A 154 -4.88 -3.57 -37.63
N MET A 155 -3.62 -3.11 -37.56
CA MET A 155 -3.29 -1.73 -37.19
C MET A 155 -3.96 -0.70 -38.12
N ASP A 156 -3.88 -0.92 -39.44
CA ASP A 156 -4.42 -0.02 -40.46
C ASP A 156 -5.96 -0.02 -40.50
N SER A 157 -6.61 -1.01 -39.89
CA SER A 157 -8.07 -1.15 -39.83
C SER A 157 -8.69 -0.58 -38.56
N LEU A 158 -7.88 0.01 -37.66
CA LEU A 158 -8.38 0.61 -36.43
C LEU A 158 -9.09 1.94 -36.75
N THR A 159 -10.43 1.92 -36.75
CA THR A 159 -11.28 3.08 -37.10
C THR A 159 -11.15 4.26 -36.15
N ASP A 160 -10.79 4.01 -34.88
CA ASP A 160 -10.49 5.04 -33.85
C ASP A 160 -8.97 5.30 -33.73
N GLY A 161 -8.19 4.99 -34.78
CA GLY A 161 -6.74 4.78 -34.71
C GLY A 161 -5.89 5.92 -34.14
N ASP A 162 -6.42 7.13 -34.14
CA ASP A 162 -5.68 8.34 -33.77
C ASP A 162 -6.09 8.95 -32.42
N GLN A 163 -7.16 8.46 -31.75
CA GLN A 163 -7.67 9.09 -30.52
C GLN A 163 -7.75 8.13 -29.33
N CYS A 164 -6.89 8.38 -28.35
CA CYS A 164 -6.79 7.63 -27.11
C CYS A 164 -7.63 8.25 -25.99
N GLU A 165 -8.77 7.62 -25.69
CA GLU A 165 -9.68 7.99 -24.60
C GLU A 165 -9.21 7.54 -23.20
N LEU A 166 -7.92 7.22 -23.03
CA LEU A 166 -7.31 6.75 -21.77
C LEU A 166 -7.90 5.44 -21.19
N GLY A 167 -8.84 4.81 -21.88
CA GLY A 167 -9.38 3.48 -21.58
C GLY A 167 -10.36 3.46 -20.40
N GLU A 168 -10.53 2.27 -19.83
CA GLU A 168 -11.51 2.01 -18.75
C GLU A 168 -11.33 2.98 -17.57
N PHE A 169 -10.09 3.25 -17.18
CA PHE A 169 -9.77 4.04 -15.98
C PHE A 169 -9.55 5.53 -16.26
N HIS A 170 -10.03 6.08 -17.38
CA HIS A 170 -9.84 7.49 -17.75
C HIS A 170 -10.23 8.48 -16.63
N ASN A 171 -11.30 8.20 -15.89
CA ASN A 171 -11.75 9.02 -14.76
C ASN A 171 -10.76 9.07 -13.58
N LEU A 172 -9.88 8.07 -13.46
CA LEU A 172 -8.88 7.98 -12.39
C LEU A 172 -7.50 8.51 -12.82
N ILE A 173 -7.24 8.62 -14.13
CA ILE A 173 -5.94 9.01 -14.68
C ILE A 173 -5.83 10.53 -14.73
N ILE A 174 -4.68 11.08 -14.32
CA ILE A 174 -4.35 12.48 -14.62
C ILE A 174 -3.78 12.55 -16.05
N PRO A 175 -4.51 13.15 -17.02
CA PRO A 175 -4.04 13.16 -18.39
C PRO A 175 -2.76 13.99 -18.53
N PRO A 176 -1.79 13.60 -19.38
CA PRO A 176 -0.57 14.38 -19.62
C PRO A 176 -0.85 15.81 -20.08
N HIS A 177 -1.93 16.02 -20.85
CA HIS A 177 -2.32 17.35 -21.34
C HIS A 177 -2.86 18.27 -20.25
N TYR A 178 -3.52 17.71 -19.23
CA TYR A 178 -3.97 18.49 -18.08
C TYR A 178 -2.77 19.11 -17.38
N LEU A 179 -1.74 18.31 -17.08
CA LEU A 179 -0.53 18.79 -16.42
C LEU A 179 0.29 19.73 -17.29
N TYR A 180 0.35 19.48 -18.61
CA TYR A 180 0.97 20.41 -19.54
C TYR A 180 0.34 21.80 -19.51
N ARG A 181 -1.00 21.88 -19.48
CA ARG A 181 -1.75 23.14 -19.37
C ARG A 181 -1.54 23.80 -18.01
N VAL A 182 -1.62 23.04 -16.92
CA VAL A 182 -1.34 23.53 -15.56
C VAL A 182 0.06 24.15 -15.47
N ASN A 183 1.08 23.52 -16.07
CA ASN A 183 2.45 24.03 -16.05
C ASN A 183 2.64 25.34 -16.85
N LYS A 184 1.73 25.67 -17.77
CA LYS A 184 1.72 26.95 -18.51
C LYS A 184 0.96 28.06 -17.80
N LEU A 185 0.18 27.75 -16.76
CA LEU A 185 -0.55 28.76 -16.01
C LEU A 185 0.44 29.66 -15.28
N ARG A 186 0.28 30.97 -15.46
CA ARG A 186 1.13 31.99 -14.82
C ARG A 186 0.74 32.24 -13.36
N ARG A 187 -0.49 31.87 -12.96
CA ARG A 187 -1.05 32.06 -11.61
C ARG A 187 -1.83 30.82 -11.19
N ARG A 188 -1.85 30.53 -9.89
CA ARG A 188 -2.51 29.35 -9.31
C ARG A 188 -3.87 29.74 -8.75
N GLN A 189 -4.83 30.05 -9.63
CA GLN A 189 -6.20 30.31 -9.20
C GLN A 189 -7.03 29.02 -9.27
N PRO A 190 -7.75 28.62 -8.19
CA PRO A 190 -8.52 27.37 -8.14
C PRO A 190 -9.58 27.22 -9.25
N GLU A 191 -10.16 28.34 -9.70
CA GLU A 191 -11.14 28.38 -10.79
C GLU A 191 -10.56 27.92 -12.13
N GLU A 192 -9.27 28.20 -12.39
CA GLU A 192 -8.60 27.78 -13.62
C GLU A 192 -8.44 26.26 -13.68
N TYR A 193 -8.16 25.61 -12.54
CA TYR A 193 -8.09 24.14 -12.47
C TYR A 193 -9.45 23.49 -12.72
N SER A 194 -10.53 24.09 -12.19
CA SER A 194 -11.90 23.61 -12.42
C SER A 194 -12.30 23.73 -13.90
N LYS A 195 -11.92 24.83 -14.58
CA LYS A 195 -12.11 25.00 -16.02
C LYS A 195 -11.27 24.03 -16.86
N LEU A 196 -10.06 23.71 -16.42
CA LEU A 196 -9.24 22.70 -17.12
C LEU A 196 -9.85 21.30 -16.97
N ALA A 197 -10.38 20.99 -15.80
CA ALA A 197 -10.97 19.69 -15.51
C ALA A 197 -12.27 19.41 -16.25
N SER A 198 -13.03 20.43 -16.66
CA SER A 198 -14.23 20.20 -17.47
C SER A 198 -13.89 19.54 -18.82
N SER A 199 -12.67 19.70 -19.32
CA SER A 199 -12.18 18.97 -20.51
C SER A 199 -11.83 17.50 -20.25
N CYS A 200 -11.77 17.08 -18.99
CA CYS A 200 -11.50 15.68 -18.60
C CYS A 200 -12.80 14.89 -18.29
N GLY A 201 -13.97 15.53 -18.41
CA GLY A 201 -15.28 14.91 -18.18
C GLY A 201 -15.87 15.18 -16.78
N SER A 202 -17.20 15.09 -16.67
CA SER A 202 -17.96 15.41 -15.44
C SER A 202 -17.77 14.39 -14.30
N GLY A 203 -17.23 13.20 -14.60
CA GLY A 203 -16.94 12.13 -13.64
C GLY A 203 -15.47 12.01 -13.24
N TRP A 204 -14.62 12.96 -13.64
CA TRP A 204 -13.18 12.87 -13.42
C TRP A 204 -12.84 12.98 -11.93
N THR A 205 -12.36 11.88 -11.35
CA THR A 205 -11.93 11.79 -9.95
C THR A 205 -10.55 11.14 -9.86
N PRO A 206 -9.47 11.90 -10.11
CA PRO A 206 -8.12 11.36 -10.14
C PRO A 206 -7.76 10.62 -8.86
N VAL A 207 -7.05 9.51 -9.01
CA VAL A 207 -6.51 8.75 -7.87
C VAL A 207 -5.02 9.00 -7.68
N LEU A 208 -4.59 9.29 -6.47
CA LEU A 208 -3.17 9.28 -6.09
C LEU A 208 -2.88 8.02 -5.29
N VAL A 209 -1.87 7.25 -5.69
CA VAL A 209 -1.46 6.02 -5.03
C VAL A 209 -0.26 6.31 -4.14
N LEU A 210 -0.41 6.09 -2.84
CA LEU A 210 0.63 6.29 -1.83
C LEU A 210 0.93 4.93 -1.18
N ALA A 211 2.08 4.33 -1.48
CA ALA A 211 2.48 3.06 -0.89
C ALA A 211 3.73 3.19 -0.02
N ASN A 212 3.76 2.55 1.13
CA ASN A 212 4.95 2.46 1.96
C ASN A 212 5.73 1.17 1.63
N THR A 213 6.76 1.26 0.78
CA THR A 213 7.50 0.07 0.32
C THR A 213 8.44 -0.53 1.37
N ARG A 214 8.65 0.14 2.51
CA ARG A 214 9.34 -0.45 3.68
C ARG A 214 8.42 -1.35 4.51
N SER A 215 7.11 -1.23 4.31
CA SER A 215 6.11 -2.07 4.98
C SER A 215 5.79 -3.28 4.11
N GLY A 216 6.10 -4.48 4.61
CA GLY A 216 5.88 -5.73 3.89
C GLY A 216 7.08 -6.22 3.09
N ASN A 217 6.98 -7.45 2.63
CA ASN A 217 7.96 -8.30 1.94
C ASN A 217 8.41 -7.80 0.53
N ASN A 218 8.71 -6.50 0.35
CA ASN A 218 9.06 -5.85 -0.93
C ASN A 218 7.94 -5.83 -2.00
N MET A 219 6.74 -6.34 -1.69
CA MET A 219 5.57 -6.31 -2.59
C MET A 219 5.19 -4.88 -3.01
N GLY A 220 5.50 -3.87 -2.19
CA GLY A 220 5.16 -2.48 -2.48
C GLY A 220 5.81 -1.94 -3.76
N LYS A 221 7.02 -2.39 -4.14
CA LYS A 221 7.68 -1.89 -5.35
C LYS A 221 7.04 -2.43 -6.63
N VAL A 222 6.75 -3.73 -6.65
CA VAL A 222 6.04 -4.39 -7.76
C VAL A 222 4.66 -3.76 -7.91
N LEU A 223 3.93 -3.61 -6.80
CA LEU A 223 2.62 -2.98 -6.77
C LEU A 223 2.62 -1.55 -7.35
N LEU A 224 3.59 -0.71 -6.97
CA LEU A 224 3.74 0.63 -7.53
C LEU A 224 4.02 0.58 -9.04
N GLY A 225 4.78 -0.41 -9.51
CA GLY A 225 5.02 -0.62 -10.95
C GLY A 225 3.74 -0.95 -11.72
N GLU A 226 2.92 -1.86 -11.20
CA GLU A 226 1.62 -2.21 -11.78
C GLU A 226 0.69 -0.98 -11.87
N PHE A 227 0.63 -0.15 -10.81
CA PHE A 227 -0.12 1.11 -10.87
C PHE A 227 0.43 2.10 -11.90
N ARG A 228 1.76 2.17 -12.12
CA ARG A 228 2.37 3.04 -13.15
C ARG A 228 2.09 2.57 -14.58
N THR A 229 1.88 1.26 -14.75
CA THR A 229 1.47 0.70 -16.05
C THR A 229 0.10 1.24 -16.47
N VAL A 230 -0.83 1.36 -15.53
CA VAL A 230 -2.20 1.84 -15.81
C VAL A 230 -2.31 3.37 -15.68
N LEU A 231 -1.89 3.95 -14.56
CA LEU A 231 -2.03 5.38 -14.24
C LEU A 231 -0.90 6.25 -14.80
N ASN A 232 -1.05 7.58 -14.75
CA ASN A 232 0.07 8.48 -15.01
C ASN A 232 1.13 8.31 -13.90
N PRO A 233 2.42 8.10 -14.22
CA PRO A 233 3.46 7.87 -13.20
C PRO A 233 3.55 8.93 -12.09
N VAL A 234 3.14 10.17 -12.38
CA VAL A 234 3.06 11.26 -11.38
C VAL A 234 2.04 11.03 -10.27
N GLN A 235 1.11 10.10 -10.46
CA GLN A 235 0.09 9.74 -9.47
C GLN A 235 0.59 8.72 -8.43
N VAL A 236 1.77 8.13 -8.65
CA VAL A 236 2.19 6.90 -7.94
C VAL A 236 3.45 7.15 -7.10
N PHE A 237 3.24 7.32 -5.79
CA PHE A 237 4.25 7.76 -4.84
C PHE A 237 4.72 6.64 -3.90
N ASP A 238 6.04 6.54 -3.72
CA ASP A 238 6.66 5.73 -2.68
C ASP A 238 6.88 6.57 -1.42
N LEU A 239 6.16 6.24 -0.35
CA LEU A 239 6.25 6.94 0.93
C LEU A 239 7.58 6.74 1.67
N SER A 240 8.39 5.78 1.23
CA SER A 240 9.76 5.61 1.74
C SER A 240 10.76 6.61 1.16
N GLU A 241 10.39 7.28 0.07
CA GLU A 241 11.18 8.28 -0.65
C GLU A 241 10.59 9.69 -0.52
N LEU A 242 9.26 9.81 -0.49
CA LEU A 242 8.54 11.09 -0.44
C LEU A 242 7.51 11.11 0.70
N THR A 243 7.51 12.15 1.53
CA THR A 243 6.53 12.25 2.62
C THR A 243 5.11 12.47 2.11
N PRO A 244 4.06 12.00 2.83
CA PRO A 244 2.66 12.21 2.43
C PRO A 244 2.34 13.68 2.19
N SER A 245 2.79 14.60 3.05
CA SER A 245 2.53 16.04 2.89
C SER A 245 3.08 16.61 1.58
N LYS A 246 4.20 16.06 1.07
CA LYS A 246 4.77 16.45 -0.23
C LYS A 246 4.00 15.81 -1.39
N ALA A 247 3.64 14.54 -1.30
CA ALA A 247 2.81 13.87 -2.31
C ALA A 247 1.45 14.56 -2.48
N LEU A 248 0.80 14.91 -1.37
CA LEU A 248 -0.50 15.57 -1.34
C LEU A 248 -0.48 17.01 -1.91
N GLN A 249 0.70 17.62 -2.13
CA GLN A 249 0.76 18.91 -2.83
C GLN A 249 0.20 18.82 -4.25
N LEU A 250 0.23 17.64 -4.89
CA LEU A 250 -0.39 17.45 -6.20
C LEU A 250 -1.91 17.73 -6.17
N CYS A 251 -2.59 17.49 -5.05
CA CYS A 251 -4.02 17.81 -4.90
C CYS A 251 -4.30 19.30 -5.12
N THR A 252 -3.35 20.18 -4.81
CA THR A 252 -3.49 21.64 -4.99
C THR A 252 -3.39 22.09 -6.45
N LEU A 253 -3.01 21.18 -7.35
CA LEU A 253 -2.98 21.37 -8.80
C LEU A 253 -4.17 20.69 -9.49
N LEU A 254 -5.10 20.12 -8.72
CA LEU A 254 -6.29 19.41 -9.17
C LEU A 254 -7.54 20.17 -8.72
N PRO A 255 -8.71 19.90 -9.32
CA PRO A 255 -9.96 20.55 -8.92
C PRO A 255 -10.29 20.26 -7.45
N PRO A 256 -10.76 21.27 -6.70
CA PRO A 256 -11.23 21.09 -5.33
C PRO A 256 -12.21 19.92 -5.19
N GLY A 257 -12.04 19.11 -4.14
CA GLY A 257 -12.95 18.00 -3.80
C GLY A 257 -13.02 16.80 -4.77
N SER A 258 -12.23 16.78 -5.84
CA SER A 258 -12.29 15.72 -6.88
C SER A 258 -11.36 14.52 -6.62
N VAL A 259 -10.32 14.71 -5.80
CA VAL A 259 -9.21 13.76 -5.68
C VAL A 259 -9.52 12.61 -4.71
N ARG A 260 -9.13 11.40 -5.11
CA ARG A 260 -9.09 10.21 -4.26
C ARG A 260 -7.63 9.84 -3.98
N VAL A 261 -7.33 9.36 -2.78
CA VAL A 261 -6.01 8.87 -2.37
C VAL A 261 -6.13 7.42 -1.97
N LEU A 262 -5.48 6.54 -2.71
CA LEU A 262 -5.31 5.13 -2.36
C LEU A 262 -4.06 4.97 -1.50
N VAL A 263 -4.23 4.59 -0.24
CA VAL A 263 -3.14 4.32 0.69
C VAL A 263 -2.87 2.82 0.75
N CYS A 264 -1.73 2.39 0.21
CA CYS A 264 -1.30 1.00 0.24
C CYS A 264 -0.40 0.76 1.46
N GLY A 265 -0.96 0.16 2.51
CA GLY A 265 -0.26 -0.01 3.79
C GLY A 265 -1.11 -0.67 4.87
N GLY A 266 -0.59 -0.67 6.10
CA GLY A 266 -1.37 -0.98 7.30
C GLY A 266 -1.88 0.28 8.01
N ASP A 267 -2.57 0.12 9.14
CA ASP A 267 -3.23 1.22 9.88
C ASP A 267 -2.29 2.40 10.18
N GLY A 268 -1.03 2.14 10.54
CA GLY A 268 -0.06 3.21 10.81
C GLY A 268 0.32 4.04 9.57
N THR A 269 0.34 3.43 8.37
CA THR A 269 0.58 4.18 7.12
C THR A 269 -0.64 5.03 6.76
N VAL A 270 -1.85 4.49 6.95
CA VAL A 270 -3.10 5.23 6.75
C VAL A 270 -3.16 6.42 7.72
N GLY A 271 -2.87 6.21 9.00
CA GLY A 271 -2.81 7.27 10.00
C GLY A 271 -1.82 8.39 9.63
N TRP A 272 -0.64 8.04 9.12
CA TRP A 272 0.35 9.02 8.67
C TRP A 272 -0.15 9.90 7.52
N VAL A 273 -0.89 9.32 6.56
CA VAL A 273 -1.51 10.07 5.47
C VAL A 273 -2.64 10.96 5.99
N LEU A 274 -3.48 10.45 6.89
CA LEU A 274 -4.58 11.20 7.50
C LEU A 274 -4.07 12.41 8.31
N ASP A 275 -2.98 12.28 9.07
CA ASP A 275 -2.34 13.40 9.77
C ASP A 275 -1.78 14.45 8.80
N ALA A 276 -1.28 14.03 7.63
CA ALA A 276 -0.84 14.94 6.59
C ALA A 276 -2.02 15.71 5.96
N ILE A 277 -3.19 15.07 5.84
CA ILE A 277 -4.43 15.73 5.40
C ILE A 277 -4.91 16.75 6.44
N ASP A 278 -4.83 16.45 7.74
CA ASP A 278 -5.14 17.44 8.79
C ASP A 278 -4.23 18.66 8.70
N THR A 279 -2.95 18.44 8.38
CA THR A 279 -1.99 19.52 8.17
C THR A 279 -2.39 20.41 6.98
N MET A 280 -3.03 19.86 5.93
CA MET A 280 -3.57 20.66 4.84
C MET A 280 -4.73 21.55 5.33
N LYS A 281 -5.63 21.01 6.16
CA LYS A 281 -6.72 21.78 6.77
C LYS A 281 -6.19 22.94 7.61
N LEU A 282 -5.15 22.71 8.42
CA LEU A 282 -4.50 23.76 9.22
C LEU A 282 -3.84 24.86 8.37
N LYS A 283 -3.48 24.56 7.12
CA LYS A 283 -2.92 25.52 6.16
C LYS A 283 -3.99 26.25 5.32
N GLY A 284 -5.27 26.07 5.61
CA GLY A 284 -6.37 26.66 4.82
C GLY A 284 -6.51 26.03 3.42
N GLN A 285 -6.15 24.76 3.28
CA GLN A 285 -6.26 23.98 2.03
C GLN A 285 -7.39 22.93 2.11
N ASP A 286 -8.41 23.20 2.91
CA ASP A 286 -9.56 22.31 3.16
C ASP A 286 -10.32 21.93 1.87
N GLN A 287 -10.46 22.86 0.93
CA GLN A 287 -11.09 22.59 -0.37
C GLN A 287 -10.35 21.53 -1.22
N PHE A 288 -9.07 21.28 -0.95
CA PHE A 288 -8.24 20.30 -1.68
C PHE A 288 -8.07 18.98 -0.91
N MET A 289 -8.80 18.79 0.19
CA MET A 289 -8.73 17.54 0.95
C MET A 289 -9.23 16.37 0.09
N PRO A 290 -8.41 15.31 -0.10
CA PRO A 290 -8.83 14.16 -0.87
C PRO A 290 -9.68 13.21 -0.04
N ARG A 291 -10.46 12.38 -0.74
CA ARG A 291 -11.11 11.19 -0.16
C ARG A 291 -10.08 10.08 -0.01
N VAL A 292 -10.12 9.31 1.08
CA VAL A 292 -9.10 8.28 1.35
C VAL A 292 -9.70 6.88 1.14
N THR A 293 -8.95 6.04 0.43
CA THR A 293 -9.22 4.63 0.19
C THR A 293 -8.04 3.81 0.68
N ILE A 294 -8.27 2.59 1.16
CA ILE A 294 -7.22 1.75 1.76
C ILE A 294 -7.02 0.51 0.91
N LEU A 295 -5.76 0.23 0.59
CA LEU A 295 -5.33 -1.08 0.13
C LEU A 295 -4.58 -1.80 1.27
N PRO A 296 -5.22 -2.76 1.96
CA PRO A 296 -4.69 -3.41 3.15
C PRO A 296 -3.45 -4.29 2.90
N LEU A 297 -2.27 -3.74 3.21
CA LEU A 297 -0.98 -4.46 3.17
C LEU A 297 -0.44 -4.84 4.55
N GLY A 298 -1.05 -4.33 5.63
CA GLY A 298 -0.66 -4.63 7.01
C GLY A 298 -1.15 -5.99 7.50
N THR A 299 -0.83 -6.31 8.76
CA THR A 299 -1.32 -7.53 9.44
C THR A 299 -2.71 -7.34 10.04
N GLY A 300 -2.96 -6.21 10.71
CA GLY A 300 -4.19 -5.94 11.46
C GLY A 300 -5.31 -5.41 10.56
N ASN A 301 -5.07 -4.27 9.92
CA ASN A 301 -5.97 -3.65 8.94
C ASN A 301 -7.39 -3.41 9.50
N ASP A 302 -7.50 -3.06 10.78
CA ASP A 302 -8.78 -2.84 11.46
C ASP A 302 -9.60 -1.76 10.75
N LEU A 303 -8.93 -0.69 10.32
CA LEU A 303 -9.58 0.42 9.61
C LEU A 303 -10.05 0.00 8.21
N SER A 304 -9.27 -0.82 7.51
CA SER A 304 -9.65 -1.36 6.20
C SER A 304 -10.86 -2.27 6.29
N ASN A 305 -10.91 -3.14 7.31
CA ASN A 305 -12.06 -4.00 7.55
C ASN A 305 -13.32 -3.18 7.86
N THR A 306 -13.19 -2.16 8.72
CA THR A 306 -14.28 -1.24 9.07
C THR A 306 -14.87 -0.56 7.84
N LEU A 307 -14.01 -0.14 6.91
CA LEU A 307 -14.41 0.57 5.68
C LEU A 307 -14.76 -0.37 4.51
N GLY A 308 -14.84 -1.69 4.73
CA GLY A 308 -15.25 -2.66 3.70
C GLY A 308 -14.17 -3.02 2.67
N TRP A 309 -12.92 -2.59 2.84
CA TRP A 309 -11.79 -2.93 1.96
C TRP A 309 -11.14 -4.29 2.31
N GLY A 310 -11.59 -4.90 3.41
CA GLY A 310 -11.22 -6.24 3.82
C GLY A 310 -9.88 -6.34 4.56
N ALA A 311 -9.51 -7.59 4.87
CA ALA A 311 -8.36 -7.89 5.73
C ALA A 311 -7.01 -7.93 4.98
N GLY A 312 -7.03 -7.86 3.64
CA GLY A 312 -5.85 -7.93 2.77
C GLY A 312 -5.88 -9.06 1.75
N TYR A 313 -4.88 -9.08 0.87
CA TYR A 313 -4.85 -9.95 -0.32
C TYR A 313 -3.91 -11.14 -0.12
N ALA A 314 -4.33 -12.35 -0.52
CA ALA A 314 -3.46 -13.51 -0.56
C ALA A 314 -2.81 -13.61 -1.96
N GLY A 315 -1.50 -13.37 -2.06
CA GLY A 315 -0.78 -13.45 -3.33
C GLY A 315 -0.67 -12.11 -4.08
N GLU A 316 -0.77 -12.18 -5.41
CA GLU A 316 -0.70 -11.01 -6.30
C GLU A 316 -1.96 -10.13 -6.15
N ILE A 317 -1.75 -8.82 -6.25
CA ILE A 317 -2.82 -7.84 -6.04
C ILE A 317 -3.40 -7.45 -7.40
N PRO A 318 -4.70 -7.69 -7.65
CA PRO A 318 -5.31 -7.39 -8.94
C PRO A 318 -5.56 -5.88 -9.07
N VAL A 319 -4.56 -5.12 -9.54
CA VAL A 319 -4.59 -3.65 -9.60
C VAL A 319 -5.81 -3.12 -10.37
N GLU A 320 -6.16 -3.71 -11.51
CA GLU A 320 -7.34 -3.30 -12.27
C GLU A 320 -8.63 -3.48 -11.47
N GLN A 321 -8.78 -4.59 -10.74
CA GLN A 321 -9.95 -4.80 -9.88
C GLN A 321 -9.99 -3.81 -8.72
N VAL A 322 -8.84 -3.46 -8.15
CA VAL A 322 -8.75 -2.40 -7.13
C VAL A 322 -9.23 -1.07 -7.69
N LEU A 323 -8.84 -0.70 -8.92
CA LEU A 323 -9.27 0.53 -9.57
C LEU A 323 -10.79 0.52 -9.88
N ARG A 324 -11.35 -0.62 -10.31
CA ARG A 324 -12.81 -0.79 -10.45
C ARG A 324 -13.54 -0.58 -9.13
N ASN A 325 -13.08 -1.26 -8.08
CA ASN A 325 -13.64 -1.09 -6.74
C ASN A 325 -13.58 0.36 -6.26
N ILE A 326 -12.52 1.11 -6.62
CA ILE A 326 -12.41 2.54 -6.32
C ILE A 326 -13.47 3.33 -7.09
N LEU A 327 -13.70 3.06 -8.37
CA LEU A 327 -14.75 3.75 -9.15
C LEU A 327 -16.12 3.57 -8.53
N ASP A 328 -16.45 2.35 -8.10
CA ASP A 328 -17.75 1.97 -7.51
C ASP A 328 -17.89 2.33 -6.03
N ALA A 329 -16.82 2.78 -5.37
CA ALA A 329 -16.81 3.02 -3.93
C ALA A 329 -17.69 4.20 -3.51
N GLU A 330 -18.42 4.00 -2.41
CA GLU A 330 -19.16 5.04 -1.72
C GLU A 330 -18.28 5.82 -0.73
N VAL A 331 -18.66 7.09 -0.50
CA VAL A 331 -17.95 7.97 0.42
C VAL A 331 -18.65 7.97 1.76
N VAL A 332 -17.93 7.54 2.79
CA VAL A 332 -18.38 7.60 4.18
C VAL A 332 -17.61 8.65 4.96
N LYS A 333 -18.23 9.20 6.00
CA LYS A 333 -17.55 10.03 6.99
C LYS A 333 -16.95 9.13 8.05
N MET A 334 -15.90 9.63 8.70
CA MET A 334 -15.26 8.95 9.82
C MET A 334 -14.78 9.96 10.84
N ASP A 335 -15.12 9.72 12.10
CA ASP A 335 -14.67 10.50 13.22
C ASP A 335 -13.19 10.23 13.51
N ARG A 336 -12.51 11.28 13.94
CA ARG A 336 -11.09 11.22 14.30
C ARG A 336 -10.87 11.99 15.58
N TRP A 337 -10.18 11.34 16.51
CA TRP A 337 -10.14 11.78 17.89
C TRP A 337 -8.76 12.29 18.28
N LYS A 338 -8.72 13.27 19.18
CA LYS A 338 -7.48 13.71 19.81
C LYS A 338 -7.36 13.08 21.19
N VAL A 339 -6.26 12.40 21.43
CA VAL A 339 -5.91 11.83 22.73
C VAL A 339 -4.86 12.71 23.38
N GLN A 340 -5.20 13.31 24.52
CA GLN A 340 -4.30 14.14 25.30
C GLN A 340 -3.77 13.37 26.50
N VAL A 341 -2.45 13.17 26.54
CA VAL A 341 -1.76 12.50 27.64
C VAL A 341 -1.01 13.55 28.46
N ALA A 342 -1.38 13.69 29.73
CA ALA A 342 -0.76 14.61 30.68
C ALA A 342 -0.24 13.84 31.92
N SER A 343 0.96 14.19 32.39
CA SER A 343 1.52 13.64 33.63
C SER A 343 1.35 14.65 34.76
N LYS A 344 0.80 14.22 35.90
CA LYS A 344 0.72 15.02 37.14
C LYS A 344 2.04 14.93 37.95
N GLY A 345 3.17 15.17 37.31
CA GLY A 345 4.49 15.21 37.98
C GLY A 345 4.95 16.63 38.31
N LEU A 346 5.89 16.77 39.24
CA LEU A 346 6.47 18.05 39.72
C LEU A 346 7.10 18.93 38.61
N TYR A 347 7.37 18.33 37.44
CA TYR A 347 7.86 19.03 36.26
C TYR A 347 6.71 19.22 35.26
N PHE A 348 6.39 20.48 34.93
CA PHE A 348 5.44 20.87 33.90
C PHE A 348 5.86 20.36 32.50
N ARG A 349 5.65 19.06 32.23
CA ARG A 349 5.76 18.53 30.86
C ARG A 349 4.50 18.92 30.10
N LYS A 350 4.67 19.56 28.95
CA LYS A 350 3.56 19.87 28.05
C LYS A 350 2.79 18.58 27.72
N PRO A 351 1.44 18.59 27.74
CA PRO A 351 0.65 17.44 27.36
C PRO A 351 0.98 16.98 25.95
N LYS A 352 1.10 15.66 25.75
CA LYS A 352 1.28 15.07 24.43
C LYS A 352 -0.10 14.89 23.80
N VAL A 353 -0.31 15.46 22.61
CA VAL A 353 -1.56 15.30 21.86
C VAL A 353 -1.29 14.36 20.68
N LEU A 354 -2.11 13.32 20.57
CA LEU A 354 -2.03 12.29 19.53
C LEU A 354 -3.35 12.23 18.76
N SER A 355 -3.28 11.89 17.47
CA SER A 355 -4.46 11.55 16.67
C SER A 355 -4.79 10.06 16.84
N MET A 356 -6.06 9.72 17.01
CA MET A 356 -6.56 8.35 17.06
C MET A 356 -7.62 8.12 15.99
N ASN A 357 -7.42 7.07 15.20
CA ASN A 357 -8.36 6.64 14.14
C ASN A 357 -9.10 5.35 14.52
N ASN A 358 -8.47 4.45 15.28
CA ASN A 358 -9.01 3.12 15.55
C ASN A 358 -9.40 3.00 17.02
N TYR A 359 -8.42 2.86 17.91
CA TYR A 359 -8.64 2.73 19.34
C TYR A 359 -7.35 3.04 20.12
N PHE A 360 -7.48 3.24 21.43
CA PHE A 360 -6.38 3.12 22.39
C PHE A 360 -6.80 2.23 23.55
N SER A 361 -5.83 1.67 24.27
CA SER A 361 -6.11 0.78 25.39
C SER A 361 -5.15 1.00 26.56
N VAL A 362 -5.58 0.57 27.74
CA VAL A 362 -4.79 0.49 28.97
C VAL A 362 -5.00 -0.89 29.57
N GLY A 363 -3.92 -1.56 29.97
CA GLY A 363 -3.96 -2.91 30.54
C GLY A 363 -3.45 -4.00 29.58
N PRO A 364 -3.97 -5.24 29.63
CA PRO A 364 -3.46 -6.40 28.92
C PRO A 364 -3.28 -6.21 27.41
N ASP A 365 -4.25 -5.57 26.74
CA ASP A 365 -4.15 -5.29 25.30
C ASP A 365 -2.94 -4.40 24.94
N ALA A 366 -2.75 -3.32 25.70
CA ALA A 366 -1.60 -2.43 25.53
C ALA A 366 -0.28 -3.15 25.81
N LEU A 367 -0.26 -4.04 26.82
CA LEU A 367 0.91 -4.85 27.17
C LEU A 367 1.26 -5.85 26.05
N MET A 368 0.27 -6.56 25.51
CA MET A 368 0.47 -7.46 24.36
C MET A 368 0.97 -6.71 23.13
N ALA A 369 0.40 -5.54 22.83
CA ALA A 369 0.85 -4.68 21.73
C ALA A 369 2.31 -4.22 21.93
N LEU A 370 2.69 -3.85 23.16
CA LEU A 370 4.06 -3.46 23.51
C LEU A 370 5.04 -4.64 23.35
N ASN A 371 4.68 -5.81 23.86
CA ASN A 371 5.48 -7.04 23.76
C ASN A 371 5.69 -7.46 22.31
N PHE A 372 4.62 -7.44 21.52
CA PHE A 372 4.67 -7.72 20.09
C PHE A 372 5.57 -6.72 19.34
N HIS A 373 5.44 -5.43 19.64
CA HIS A 373 6.28 -4.39 19.04
C HIS A 373 7.77 -4.60 19.37
N ALA A 374 8.10 -4.82 20.64
CA ALA A 374 9.47 -5.06 21.09
C ALA A 374 10.10 -6.30 20.45
N HIS A 375 9.33 -7.39 20.26
CA HIS A 375 9.82 -8.58 19.56
C HIS A 375 10.00 -8.33 18.06
N ARG A 376 9.10 -7.57 17.44
CA ARG A 376 9.20 -7.19 16.04
C ARG A 376 10.43 -6.34 15.74
N GLU A 377 10.82 -5.44 16.66
CA GLU A 377 12.06 -4.67 16.53
C GLU A 377 13.31 -5.54 16.69
N LYS A 378 13.28 -6.53 17.59
CA LYS A 378 14.41 -7.45 17.81
C LYS A 378 14.61 -8.44 16.65
N THR A 379 13.54 -8.88 15.99
CA THR A 379 13.62 -9.93 14.96
C THR A 379 12.74 -9.64 13.74
N PRO A 380 13.02 -8.58 12.97
CA PRO A 380 12.13 -8.11 11.89
C PRO A 380 11.90 -9.13 10.77
N SER A 381 12.86 -10.02 10.49
CA SER A 381 12.72 -11.07 9.46
C SER A 381 11.63 -12.09 9.76
N PHE A 382 11.40 -12.39 11.04
CA PHE A 382 10.38 -13.33 11.51
C PHE A 382 8.96 -12.78 11.30
N PHE A 383 8.80 -11.45 11.33
CA PHE A 383 7.50 -10.78 11.21
C PHE A 383 7.13 -10.37 9.78
N SER A 384 7.74 -11.02 8.78
CA SER A 384 7.47 -10.77 7.37
C SER A 384 6.16 -11.40 6.88
N SER A 385 5.65 -12.42 7.59
CA SER A 385 4.40 -13.10 7.27
C SER A 385 3.25 -12.60 8.14
N ARG A 386 2.15 -12.17 7.50
CA ARG A 386 0.92 -11.76 8.20
C ARG A 386 0.31 -12.90 9.04
N ILE A 387 0.39 -14.14 8.55
CA ILE A 387 -0.13 -15.32 9.27
C ILE A 387 0.67 -15.50 10.56
N ILE A 388 2.01 -15.51 10.46
CA ILE A 388 2.89 -15.65 11.63
C ILE A 388 2.64 -14.50 12.61
N ASN A 389 2.51 -13.27 12.12
CA ASN A 389 2.23 -12.11 12.95
C ASN A 389 0.93 -12.27 13.75
N LYS A 390 -0.16 -12.75 13.11
CA LYS A 390 -1.43 -13.02 13.80
C LYS A 390 -1.28 -14.15 14.83
N THR A 391 -0.59 -15.24 14.49
CA THR A 391 -0.36 -16.36 15.43
C THR A 391 0.44 -15.93 16.64
N VAL A 392 1.52 -15.16 16.45
CA VAL A 392 2.35 -14.66 17.55
C VAL A 392 1.54 -13.74 18.47
N TYR A 393 0.73 -12.85 17.90
CA TYR A 393 -0.14 -11.96 18.68
C TYR A 393 -1.15 -12.75 19.52
N PHE A 394 -1.78 -13.77 18.92
CA PHE A 394 -2.66 -14.69 19.63
C PHE A 394 -1.95 -15.44 20.77
N LEU A 395 -0.72 -15.92 20.52
CA LEU A 395 0.06 -16.63 21.52
C LEU A 395 0.40 -15.77 22.75
N TYR A 396 0.65 -14.46 22.58
CA TYR A 396 0.81 -13.56 23.73
C TYR A 396 -0.45 -13.53 24.61
N GLY A 397 -1.63 -13.47 23.99
CA GLY A 397 -2.91 -13.56 24.71
C GLY A 397 -3.06 -14.82 25.56
N THR A 398 -2.48 -15.94 25.11
CA THR A 398 -2.50 -17.22 25.84
C THR A 398 -1.34 -17.43 26.82
N LYS A 399 -0.18 -16.79 26.60
CA LYS A 399 1.05 -16.99 27.39
C LYS A 399 1.10 -16.10 28.63
N ASP A 400 0.56 -14.88 28.53
CA ASP A 400 0.54 -13.93 29.66
C ASP A 400 -0.52 -14.29 30.72
N CYS A 401 -1.28 -15.39 30.54
CA CYS A 401 -2.16 -15.96 31.56
C CYS A 401 -1.45 -16.33 32.87
N LEU A 402 -0.12 -16.51 32.84
CA LEU A 402 0.69 -16.89 34.00
C LEU A 402 1.28 -15.67 34.74
N VAL A 403 1.22 -14.47 34.17
CA VAL A 403 1.78 -13.24 34.75
C VAL A 403 0.72 -12.14 34.71
N GLN A 404 -0.01 -11.97 35.81
CA GLN A 404 -1.03 -10.94 35.93
C GLN A 404 -0.40 -9.57 36.27
N GLU A 405 0.30 -8.95 35.33
CA GLU A 405 0.94 -7.64 35.55
C GLU A 405 -0.08 -6.50 35.69
N CYS A 406 -1.32 -6.71 35.22
CA CYS A 406 -2.39 -5.71 35.20
C CYS A 406 -3.49 -5.95 36.26
N LYS A 407 -3.26 -6.78 37.29
CA LYS A 407 -4.27 -6.97 38.36
C LYS A 407 -4.71 -5.66 38.96
N ASP A 408 -5.95 -5.62 39.48
CA ASP A 408 -6.46 -4.50 40.26
C ASP A 408 -6.37 -3.14 39.51
N LEU A 409 -6.46 -3.17 38.17
CA LEU A 409 -6.45 -1.94 37.37
C LEU A 409 -7.68 -1.07 37.67
N ASP A 410 -8.82 -1.71 37.93
CA ASP A 410 -10.06 -1.10 38.41
C ASP A 410 -9.87 -0.21 39.65
N LYS A 411 -8.98 -0.61 40.57
CA LYS A 411 -8.67 0.17 41.78
C LYS A 411 -7.71 1.33 41.50
N ARG A 412 -6.98 1.27 40.38
CA ARG A 412 -5.93 2.21 39.99
C ARG A 412 -6.35 3.16 38.87
N ILE A 413 -7.56 3.02 38.33
CA ILE A 413 -8.10 3.91 37.29
C ILE A 413 -9.41 4.53 37.76
N GLU A 414 -9.54 5.84 37.56
CA GLU A 414 -10.85 6.49 37.47
C GLU A 414 -11.22 6.68 36.00
N LEU A 415 -12.43 6.24 35.63
CA LEU A 415 -13.02 6.44 34.31
C LEU A 415 -14.18 7.42 34.43
N GLU A 416 -14.13 8.48 33.63
CA GLU A 416 -15.22 9.43 33.43
C GLU A 416 -15.67 9.39 31.96
N LEU A 417 -16.98 9.23 31.76
CA LEU A 417 -17.66 9.28 30.46
C LEU A 417 -18.56 10.51 30.44
N ASP A 418 -18.29 11.46 29.54
CA ASP A 418 -19.00 12.74 29.45
C ASP A 418 -19.08 13.51 30.79
N GLY A 419 -18.04 13.35 31.62
CA GLY A 419 -17.92 13.96 32.95
C GLY A 419 -18.49 13.13 34.10
N GLU A 420 -19.24 12.06 33.80
CA GLU A 420 -19.84 11.18 34.79
C GLU A 420 -18.91 10.01 35.12
N ARG A 421 -18.74 9.72 36.42
CA ARG A 421 -17.88 8.63 36.88
C ARG A 421 -18.54 7.28 36.63
N VAL A 422 -17.79 6.36 36.03
CA VAL A 422 -18.23 4.99 35.78
C VAL A 422 -17.66 4.05 36.83
N ALA A 423 -18.53 3.28 37.47
CA ALA A 423 -18.12 2.20 38.36
C ALA A 423 -17.51 1.05 37.54
N LEU A 424 -16.24 0.74 37.80
CA LEU A 424 -15.54 -0.33 37.10
C LEU A 424 -15.78 -1.67 37.82
N PRO A 425 -16.13 -2.74 37.11
CA PRO A 425 -15.96 -4.11 37.60
C PRO A 425 -14.48 -4.41 37.87
N SER A 426 -14.17 -5.59 38.40
CA SER A 426 -12.80 -6.09 38.61
C SER A 426 -12.09 -6.42 37.28
N LEU A 427 -11.99 -5.41 36.42
CA LEU A 427 -11.37 -5.41 35.10
C LEU A 427 -9.86 -5.19 35.22
N GLU A 428 -9.12 -5.84 34.33
CA GLU A 428 -7.68 -5.65 34.20
C GLU A 428 -7.32 -4.70 33.03
N GLY A 429 -8.28 -4.35 32.17
CA GLY A 429 -8.05 -3.45 31.04
C GLY A 429 -9.27 -2.67 30.58
N ILE A 430 -9.00 -1.51 29.97
CA ILE A 430 -9.98 -0.63 29.32
C ILE A 430 -9.52 -0.39 27.88
N ILE A 431 -10.45 -0.46 26.94
CA ILE A 431 -10.25 -0.20 25.51
C ILE A 431 -11.27 0.86 25.09
N VAL A 432 -10.79 1.92 24.44
CA VAL A 432 -11.61 3.03 23.93
C VAL A 432 -11.51 3.02 22.41
N CYS A 433 -12.63 2.73 21.75
CA CYS A 433 -12.70 2.46 20.32
C CYS A 433 -13.50 3.53 19.57
N ASN A 434 -13.00 3.92 18.40
CA ASN A 434 -13.70 4.72 17.39
C ASN A 434 -14.33 3.85 16.29
N ILE A 435 -13.87 2.61 16.14
CA ILE A 435 -14.33 1.68 15.10
C ILE A 435 -14.71 0.34 15.71
N GLY A 436 -15.54 -0.43 15.01
CA GLY A 436 -16.03 -1.75 15.47
C GLY A 436 -14.99 -2.88 15.45
N TYR A 437 -13.79 -2.63 14.91
CA TYR A 437 -12.70 -3.59 14.81
C TYR A 437 -11.55 -3.25 15.77
N TRP A 438 -10.97 -4.28 16.38
CA TRP A 438 -9.91 -4.20 17.37
C TRP A 438 -8.93 -5.38 17.22
N GLY A 439 -7.69 -5.22 17.71
CA GLY A 439 -6.80 -6.35 17.95
C GLY A 439 -6.39 -7.15 16.71
N GLY A 440 -6.39 -6.54 15.51
CA GLY A 440 -5.89 -7.18 14.29
C GLY A 440 -6.95 -7.90 13.45
N GLY A 441 -8.15 -7.31 13.39
CA GLY A 441 -9.29 -7.73 12.60
C GLY A 441 -10.38 -8.42 13.41
N CYS A 442 -10.34 -8.36 14.74
CA CYS A 442 -11.41 -8.86 15.59
C CYS A 442 -12.54 -7.84 15.65
N ARG A 443 -13.78 -8.26 15.34
CA ARG A 443 -14.96 -7.43 15.56
C ARG A 443 -15.39 -7.54 17.03
N LEU A 444 -15.57 -6.40 17.70
CA LEU A 444 -15.75 -6.33 19.15
C LEU A 444 -16.95 -7.15 19.66
N TRP A 445 -18.05 -7.19 18.91
CA TRP A 445 -19.35 -7.71 19.37
C TRP A 445 -19.82 -8.98 18.65
N GLU A 446 -18.92 -9.70 17.96
CA GLU A 446 -19.27 -10.93 17.22
C GLU A 446 -19.07 -12.25 18.02
N GLY A 447 -18.84 -12.16 19.33
CA GLY A 447 -18.62 -13.32 20.20
C GLY A 447 -19.91 -13.94 20.73
N MET A 448 -19.82 -14.53 21.92
CA MET A 448 -20.96 -15.13 22.62
C MET A 448 -21.81 -14.03 23.30
N GLY A 449 -22.81 -13.51 22.59
CA GLY A 449 -23.79 -12.54 23.09
C GLY A 449 -24.34 -11.65 21.98
N ASP A 450 -25.39 -10.90 22.28
CA ASP A 450 -26.02 -10.00 21.30
C ASP A 450 -25.17 -8.75 21.05
N GLU A 451 -25.17 -8.27 19.80
CA GLU A 451 -24.57 -6.98 19.46
C GLU A 451 -25.34 -5.88 20.21
N PRO A 452 -24.64 -4.98 20.94
CA PRO A 452 -25.31 -3.97 21.73
C PRO A 452 -26.10 -3.01 20.83
N CYS A 453 -27.24 -2.54 21.35
CA CYS A 453 -28.04 -1.49 20.72
C CYS A 453 -27.76 -0.14 21.42
N PRO A 454 -27.44 0.94 20.68
CA PRO A 454 -27.18 0.98 19.23
C PRO A 454 -25.83 0.34 18.87
N PRO A 455 -25.66 -0.16 17.62
CA PRO A 455 -24.42 -0.76 17.15
C PRO A 455 -23.32 0.31 17.05
N THR A 456 -22.06 -0.13 17.10
CA THR A 456 -20.91 0.76 16.92
C THR A 456 -20.90 1.38 15.53
N ARG A 457 -20.79 2.72 15.50
CA ARG A 457 -20.66 3.50 14.26
C ARG A 457 -19.33 4.25 14.30
N LEU A 458 -18.82 4.55 13.11
CA LEU A 458 -17.56 5.29 12.95
C LEU A 458 -17.77 6.79 12.69
N ASP A 459 -19.02 7.25 12.67
CA ASP A 459 -19.45 8.56 12.16
C ASP A 459 -20.54 9.24 13.01
N ASP A 460 -20.75 8.79 14.25
CA ASP A 460 -21.79 9.26 15.16
C ASP A 460 -21.29 10.25 16.23
N GLY A 461 -20.00 10.56 16.22
CA GLY A 461 -19.35 11.43 17.19
C GLY A 461 -19.22 10.81 18.58
N LEU A 462 -19.31 9.48 18.72
CA LEU A 462 -19.19 8.76 19.98
C LEU A 462 -17.98 7.81 20.00
N LEU A 463 -17.45 7.58 21.21
CA LEU A 463 -16.44 6.57 21.49
C LEU A 463 -17.10 5.41 22.23
N GLU A 464 -16.79 4.18 21.81
CA GLU A 464 -17.13 2.97 22.54
C GLU A 464 -16.11 2.72 23.64
N VAL A 465 -16.56 2.50 24.87
CA VAL A 465 -15.68 2.18 25.99
C VAL A 465 -16.01 0.80 26.50
N VAL A 466 -15.01 -0.09 26.48
CA VAL A 466 -15.16 -1.48 26.86
C VAL A 466 -14.07 -1.93 27.83
N GLY A 467 -14.40 -2.93 28.64
CA GLY A 467 -13.56 -3.53 29.65
C GLY A 467 -13.16 -4.97 29.32
N VAL A 468 -11.97 -5.36 29.75
CA VAL A 468 -11.48 -6.76 29.67
C VAL A 468 -10.94 -7.24 31.01
N PHE A 469 -11.16 -8.52 31.32
CA PHE A 469 -10.73 -9.13 32.58
C PHE A 469 -9.28 -9.64 32.59
N GLY A 470 -8.57 -9.60 31.45
CA GLY A 470 -7.20 -10.12 31.35
C GLY A 470 -6.83 -10.52 29.93
N SER A 471 -5.58 -10.93 29.72
CA SER A 471 -5.07 -11.39 28.41
C SER A 471 -5.85 -12.59 27.87
N PHE A 472 -6.27 -13.51 28.75
CA PHE A 472 -7.08 -14.67 28.35
C PHE A 472 -8.45 -14.24 27.80
N HIS A 473 -9.10 -13.27 28.46
CA HIS A 473 -10.37 -12.73 27.99
C HIS A 473 -10.22 -12.06 26.62
N CYS A 474 -9.14 -11.31 26.41
CA CYS A 474 -8.79 -10.77 25.09
C CYS A 474 -8.66 -11.87 24.02
N ALA A 475 -7.98 -12.97 24.34
CA ALA A 475 -7.83 -14.10 23.42
C ALA A 475 -9.18 -14.77 23.12
N GLN A 476 -10.05 -14.96 24.12
CA GLN A 476 -11.40 -15.50 23.94
C GLN A 476 -12.25 -14.63 23.02
N ILE A 477 -12.17 -13.29 23.16
CA ILE A 477 -12.86 -12.35 22.27
C ILE A 477 -12.36 -12.51 20.82
N GLN A 478 -11.05 -12.61 20.61
CA GLN A 478 -10.46 -12.80 19.27
C GLN A 478 -10.93 -14.08 18.56
N VAL A 479 -11.25 -15.13 19.32
CA VAL A 479 -11.80 -16.39 18.78
C VAL A 479 -13.33 -16.50 18.91
N LYS A 480 -14.01 -15.38 19.19
CA LYS A 480 -15.48 -15.28 19.30
C LYS A 480 -16.10 -16.14 20.39
N LEU A 481 -15.34 -16.49 21.44
CA LEU A 481 -15.82 -17.25 22.59
C LEU A 481 -16.30 -16.36 23.76
N ALA A 482 -16.09 -15.05 23.68
CA ALA A 482 -16.53 -14.08 24.68
C ALA A 482 -16.78 -12.71 24.02
N ASN A 483 -17.54 -11.86 24.70
CA ASN A 483 -17.70 -10.45 24.37
C ASN A 483 -17.00 -9.58 25.43
N PRO A 484 -16.47 -8.40 25.07
CA PRO A 484 -15.94 -7.47 26.05
C PRO A 484 -17.07 -6.91 26.93
N VAL A 485 -16.71 -6.38 28.10
CA VAL A 485 -17.68 -5.75 29.01
C VAL A 485 -17.98 -4.34 28.51
N ARG A 486 -19.22 -4.04 28.15
CA ARG A 486 -19.61 -2.67 27.75
C ARG A 486 -19.61 -1.75 28.97
N LEU A 487 -18.81 -0.69 28.93
CA LEU A 487 -18.77 0.34 29.98
C LEU A 487 -19.61 1.57 29.60
N GLY A 488 -19.75 1.86 28.31
CA GLY A 488 -20.63 2.91 27.81
C GLY A 488 -20.22 3.46 26.45
N GLN A 489 -20.93 4.49 26.02
CA GLN A 489 -20.61 5.35 24.89
C GLN A 489 -20.49 6.79 25.38
N ALA A 490 -19.56 7.57 24.82
CA ALA A 490 -19.35 8.94 25.25
C ALA A 490 -18.76 9.83 24.15
N HIS A 491 -19.04 11.13 24.20
CA HIS A 491 -18.35 12.14 23.39
C HIS A 491 -16.97 12.49 23.95
N THR A 492 -16.76 12.33 25.25
CA THR A 492 -15.49 12.59 25.94
C THR A 492 -15.20 11.47 26.92
N VAL A 493 -14.02 10.87 26.79
CA VAL A 493 -13.54 9.83 27.70
C VAL A 493 -12.32 10.34 28.45
N ARG A 494 -12.35 10.26 29.78
CA ARG A 494 -11.21 10.62 30.62
C ARG A 494 -10.82 9.45 31.51
N THR A 495 -9.57 9.04 31.39
CA THR A 495 -8.94 8.03 32.23
C THR A 495 -7.88 8.68 33.13
N LEU A 496 -7.97 8.47 34.44
CA LEU A 496 -6.99 8.93 35.40
C LEU A 496 -6.34 7.73 36.09
N LEU A 497 -5.06 7.52 35.83
CA LEU A 497 -4.24 6.55 36.55
C LEU A 497 -3.84 7.11 37.92
N LYS A 498 -4.31 6.45 38.97
CA LYS A 498 -3.88 6.62 40.36
C LYS A 498 -2.60 5.79 40.55
N LEU A 499 -1.48 6.47 40.70
CA LEU A 499 -0.19 5.85 41.04
C LEU A 499 -0.18 5.42 42.51
#